data_AF-A0AAW2Y1M8-F1
#
_entry.id   AF-A0AAW2Y1M8-F1
#
_cell.length_a   1.000
_cell.length_b   1.000
_cell.length_c   1.000
_cell.angle_alpha   90.00
_cell.angle_beta   90.00
_cell.angle_gamma   90.00
#
_symmetry.space_group_name_H-M   'P 1'
#
loop_
_entity.id
_entity.type
_entity.pdbx_description
1 polymer ?
#
loop_
_entity_poly.entity_id
_entity_poly.type
_entity_poly.pdbx_seq_one_letter_code
_entity_poly.pdbx_strand_id
1 'polypeptide(L)'
;MLIRSTLIISLYKKGLRLSGSARQAHGVGQIVNYMAVDAQQLSDMMLQLHFLCLCVADYCGLVILYQYLGTSTLAAFAGLALVIAFVAFRTKKNNRYQFNIKERDSRMKATNEMLSYMRCYGAPLIATITFGSAVLFRFPLSVASVFTTTSLLKMLQEPIRTFPQSMISLSQAIISLERLDRFMTSKELVDNSVERVVGCDGDTAVEVKDGSFSWDDENGEEVEKI
;
A
#
# COMPACT_ATOMS: atom_id res chain seq x y z
N MET A 1 -14.21 4.30 -6.36
CA MET A 1 -15.67 4.30 -6.09
C MET A 1 -16.27 2.90 -6.18
N LEU A 2 -16.22 2.22 -7.33
CA LEU A 2 -16.81 0.88 -7.49
C LEU A 2 -16.19 -0.16 -6.54
N ILE A 3 -14.85 -0.25 -6.50
CA ILE A 3 -14.09 -1.19 -5.68
C ILE A 3 -14.52 -1.14 -4.20
N ARG A 4 -14.58 0.07 -3.64
CA ARG A 4 -15.00 0.32 -2.25
C ARG A 4 -16.42 -0.17 -1.98
N SER A 5 -17.38 0.17 -2.85
CA SER A 5 -18.78 -0.21 -2.65
C SER A 5 -18.96 -1.73 -2.70
N THR A 6 -18.31 -2.42 -3.65
CA THR A 6 -18.34 -3.89 -3.71
C THR A 6 -17.68 -4.54 -2.49
N LEU A 7 -16.55 -4.00 -2.02
CA LEU A 7 -15.88 -4.47 -0.80
C LEU A 7 -16.80 -4.36 0.41
N ILE A 8 -17.41 -3.19 0.63
CA ILE A 8 -18.34 -2.98 1.75
C ILE A 8 -19.50 -3.98 1.70
N ILE A 9 -20.10 -4.21 0.52
CA ILE A 9 -21.20 -5.17 0.36
C ILE A 9 -20.73 -6.60 0.70
N SER A 10 -19.56 -7.01 0.21
CA SER A 10 -19.01 -8.35 0.47
C SER A 10 -18.70 -8.56 1.96
N LEU A 11 -18.11 -7.56 2.62
CA LEU A 11 -17.80 -7.58 4.05
C LEU A 11 -19.07 -7.59 4.89
N TYR A 12 -20.09 -6.86 4.47
CA TYR A 12 -21.39 -6.85 5.14
C TYR A 12 -22.07 -8.22 5.05
N LYS A 13 -22.10 -8.83 3.86
CA LYS A 13 -22.61 -10.20 3.67
C LYS A 13 -21.85 -11.22 4.52
N LYS A 14 -20.52 -11.14 4.56
CA LYS A 14 -19.69 -12.00 5.42
C LYS A 14 -20.02 -11.79 6.90
N GLY A 15 -20.15 -10.54 7.34
CA GLY A 15 -20.49 -10.18 8.71
C GLY A 15 -21.84 -10.74 9.18
N LEU A 16 -22.81 -10.88 8.28
CA LEU A 16 -24.11 -11.50 8.58
C LEU A 16 -24.03 -13.03 8.73
N ARG A 17 -23.03 -13.68 8.14
CA ARG A 17 -22.86 -15.14 8.17
C ARG A 17 -21.82 -15.61 9.19
N LEU A 18 -21.17 -14.72 9.94
CA LEU A 18 -20.15 -15.09 10.93
C LEU A 18 -20.73 -15.95 12.06
N SER A 19 -19.96 -16.91 12.55
CA SER A 19 -20.31 -17.66 13.77
C SER A 19 -20.31 -16.75 15.01
N GLY A 20 -21.02 -17.17 16.07
CA GLY A 20 -21.11 -16.42 17.33
C GLY A 20 -19.73 -16.16 17.96
N SER A 21 -18.90 -17.20 18.05
CA SER A 21 -17.52 -17.12 18.56
C SER A 21 -16.63 -16.21 17.70
N ALA A 22 -16.67 -16.36 16.37
CA ALA A 22 -15.90 -15.50 15.46
C ALA A 22 -16.31 -14.02 15.55
N ARG A 23 -17.61 -13.75 15.72
CA ARG A 23 -18.13 -12.38 15.86
C ARG A 23 -17.67 -11.73 17.15
N GLN A 24 -17.57 -12.50 18.23
CA GLN A 24 -17.03 -12.03 19.51
C GLN A 24 -15.52 -11.79 19.44
N ALA A 25 -14.77 -12.65 18.74
CA ALA A 25 -13.32 -12.51 18.57
C ALA A 25 -12.91 -11.24 17.82
N HIS A 26 -13.64 -10.86 16.77
CA HIS A 26 -13.39 -9.61 16.04
C HIS A 26 -13.97 -8.38 16.76
N GLY A 27 -15.18 -8.50 17.32
CA GLY A 27 -15.90 -7.39 17.93
C GLY A 27 -16.48 -6.41 16.91
N VAL A 28 -17.64 -5.83 17.25
CA VAL A 28 -18.42 -4.97 16.34
C VAL A 28 -17.64 -3.74 15.88
N GLY A 29 -16.82 -3.15 16.76
CA GLY A 29 -16.00 -1.98 16.44
C GLY A 29 -14.95 -2.27 15.36
N GLN A 30 -14.29 -3.43 15.39
CA GLN A 30 -13.32 -3.78 14.34
C GLN A 30 -14.01 -4.07 13.01
N ILE A 31 -15.19 -4.69 13.02
CA ILE A 31 -15.95 -4.96 11.79
C ILE A 31 -16.32 -3.65 11.08
N VAL A 32 -16.77 -2.64 11.84
CA VAL A 32 -17.01 -1.29 11.29
C VAL A 32 -15.72 -0.68 10.77
N ASN A 33 -14.59 -0.86 11.47
CA ASN A 33 -13.29 -0.38 11.03
C ASN A 33 -12.83 -1.06 9.71
N TYR A 34 -13.09 -2.35 9.52
CA TYR A 34 -12.82 -3.05 8.25
C TYR A 34 -13.59 -2.43 7.08
N MET A 35 -14.86 -2.08 7.30
CA MET A 35 -15.73 -1.49 6.27
C MET A 35 -15.41 -0.03 5.99
N ALA A 36 -15.07 0.75 7.02
CA ALA A 36 -14.87 2.20 6.90
C ALA A 36 -13.44 2.56 6.50
N VAL A 37 -12.44 1.92 7.11
CA VAL A 37 -11.03 2.29 7.01
C VAL A 37 -10.28 1.37 6.05
N ASP A 38 -10.40 0.05 6.20
CA ASP A 38 -9.63 -0.89 5.38
C ASP A 38 -10.12 -0.95 3.93
N ALA A 39 -11.44 -0.95 3.71
CA ALA A 39 -11.99 -0.87 2.36
C ALA A 39 -11.64 0.46 1.64
N GLN A 40 -11.52 1.56 2.39
CA GLN A 40 -11.09 2.85 1.84
C GLN A 40 -9.61 2.81 1.44
N GLN A 41 -8.74 2.31 2.31
CA GLN A 41 -7.31 2.18 2.03
C GLN A 41 -7.02 1.33 0.79
N LEU A 42 -7.73 0.20 0.61
CA LEU A 42 -7.61 -0.62 -0.60
C LEU A 42 -8.07 0.10 -1.86
N SER A 43 -9.14 0.90 -1.77
CA SER A 43 -9.61 1.71 -2.89
C SER A 43 -8.60 2.79 -3.28
N ASP A 44 -7.97 3.44 -2.30
CA ASP A 44 -7.01 4.51 -2.54
C ASP A 44 -5.67 3.97 -3.08
N MET A 45 -5.27 2.77 -2.64
CA MET A 45 -4.09 2.08 -3.16
C MET A 45 -4.16 1.85 -4.68
N MET A 46 -5.34 1.52 -5.21
CA MET A 46 -5.53 1.26 -6.64
C MET A 46 -5.19 2.50 -7.50
N LEU A 47 -5.54 3.70 -7.05
CA LEU A 47 -5.16 4.95 -7.71
C LEU A 47 -3.65 5.20 -7.60
N GLN A 48 -3.09 4.87 -6.44
CA GLN A 48 -1.65 5.01 -6.18
C GLN A 48 -0.79 4.07 -7.03
N LEU A 49 -1.29 2.87 -7.36
CA LEU A 49 -0.61 1.90 -8.23
C LEU A 49 -0.37 2.46 -9.64
N HIS A 50 -1.30 3.30 -10.13
CA HIS A 50 -1.13 3.97 -11.42
C HIS A 50 0.07 4.92 -11.39
N PHE A 51 0.27 5.67 -10.30
CA PHE A 51 1.47 6.50 -10.12
C PHE A 51 2.75 5.68 -10.06
N LEU A 52 2.72 4.46 -9.51
CA LEU A 52 3.88 3.57 -9.50
C LEU A 52 4.21 3.06 -10.92
N CYS A 53 3.21 2.86 -11.77
CA CYS A 53 3.41 2.54 -13.18
C CYS A 53 4.01 3.72 -13.96
N LEU A 54 3.68 4.96 -13.60
CA LEU A 54 4.30 6.15 -14.17
C LEU A 54 5.80 6.25 -13.85
N CYS A 55 6.31 5.56 -12.82
CA CYS A 55 7.76 5.41 -12.61
C CYS A 55 8.45 4.67 -13.76
N VAL A 56 7.72 3.86 -14.54
CA VAL A 56 8.24 3.24 -15.77
C VAL A 56 8.34 4.30 -16.88
N ALA A 57 7.43 5.27 -16.92
CA ALA A 57 7.49 6.38 -17.87
C ALA A 57 8.66 7.34 -17.56
N ASP A 58 9.01 7.52 -16.28
CA ASP A 58 10.21 8.27 -15.87
C ASP A 58 11.50 7.70 -16.41
N TYR A 59 11.60 6.37 -16.38
CA TYR A 59 12.74 5.66 -16.94
C TYR A 59 12.87 5.96 -18.44
N CYS A 60 11.76 5.98 -19.19
CA CYS A 60 11.76 6.40 -20.59
C CYS A 60 12.17 7.88 -20.74
N GLY A 61 11.70 8.78 -19.87
CA GLY A 61 12.10 10.19 -19.85
C GLY A 61 13.62 10.38 -19.64
N LEU A 62 14.22 9.57 -18.76
CA LEU A 62 15.67 9.52 -18.54
C LEU A 62 16.43 9.04 -19.79
N VAL A 63 15.90 8.03 -20.49
CA VAL A 63 16.49 7.53 -21.74
C VAL A 63 16.42 8.60 -22.85
N ILE A 64 15.31 9.34 -22.95
CA ILE A 64 15.15 10.45 -23.91
C ILE A 64 16.13 11.59 -23.57
N LEU A 65 16.30 11.91 -22.28
CA LEU A 65 17.28 12.90 -21.84
C LEU A 65 18.72 12.47 -22.19
N TYR A 66 19.05 11.18 -22.03
CA TYR A 66 20.34 10.61 -22.43
C TYR A 66 20.61 10.79 -23.93
N GLN A 67 19.61 10.54 -24.77
CA GLN A 67 19.71 10.72 -26.22
C GLN A 67 19.86 12.19 -26.62
N TYR A 68 19.25 13.14 -25.89
CA TYR A 68 19.27 14.56 -26.23
C TYR A 68 20.54 15.30 -25.77
N LEU A 69 21.15 14.90 -24.63
CA LEU A 69 22.32 15.59 -24.04
C LEU A 69 23.65 14.81 -24.17
N GLY A 70 23.63 13.57 -24.66
CA GLY A 70 24.83 12.76 -24.87
C GLY A 70 25.61 12.47 -23.58
N THR A 71 26.95 12.38 -23.65
CA THR A 71 27.84 12.00 -22.53
C THR A 71 27.73 12.91 -21.29
N SER A 72 27.19 14.13 -21.44
CA SER A 72 26.92 15.04 -20.32
C SER A 72 25.89 14.48 -19.34
N THR A 73 24.97 13.61 -19.78
CA THR A 73 24.01 12.97 -18.89
C THR A 73 24.67 11.96 -17.96
N LEU A 74 25.80 11.35 -18.33
CA LEU A 74 26.51 10.39 -17.50
C LEU A 74 27.09 11.04 -16.24
N ALA A 75 27.55 12.29 -16.36
CA ALA A 75 27.95 13.11 -15.20
C ALA A 75 26.76 13.50 -14.32
N ALA A 76 25.59 13.79 -14.92
CA ALA A 76 24.35 14.06 -14.18
C ALA A 76 23.81 12.80 -13.47
N PHE A 77 23.91 11.62 -14.10
CA PHE A 77 23.58 10.32 -13.49
C PHE A 77 24.54 9.97 -12.36
N ALA A 78 25.85 10.23 -12.52
CA ALA A 78 26.82 10.06 -11.44
C ALA A 78 26.51 11.00 -10.27
N GLY A 79 26.16 12.27 -10.55
CA GLY A 79 25.70 13.23 -9.54
C GLY A 79 24.41 12.79 -8.84
N LEU A 80 23.41 12.32 -9.59
CA LEU A 80 22.15 11.80 -9.06
C LEU A 80 22.38 10.54 -8.21
N ALA A 81 23.21 9.61 -8.68
CA ALA A 81 23.60 8.42 -7.94
C ALA A 81 24.36 8.77 -6.66
N LEU A 82 25.21 9.79 -6.68
CA LEU A 82 25.92 10.30 -5.50
C LEU A 82 24.96 10.96 -4.51
N VAL A 83 23.99 11.75 -4.99
CA VAL A 83 22.93 12.32 -4.14
C VAL A 83 22.07 11.22 -3.53
N ILE A 84 21.64 10.22 -4.32
CA ILE A 84 20.89 9.05 -3.82
C ILE A 84 21.73 8.25 -2.83
N ALA A 85 23.01 8.01 -3.10
CA ALA A 85 23.92 7.30 -2.20
C ALA A 85 24.17 8.08 -0.91
N PHE A 86 24.30 9.42 -0.99
CA PHE A 86 24.44 10.29 0.17
C PHE A 86 23.16 10.26 1.00
N VAL A 87 21.99 10.37 0.38
CA VAL A 87 20.70 10.24 1.04
C VAL A 87 20.58 8.85 1.67
N ALA A 88 20.86 7.77 0.95
CA ALA A 88 20.79 6.39 1.44
C ALA A 88 21.80 6.12 2.57
N PHE A 89 22.99 6.69 2.53
CA PHE A 89 23.98 6.61 3.59
C PHE A 89 23.50 7.36 4.83
N ARG A 90 22.94 8.56 4.65
CA ARG A 90 22.28 9.33 5.72
C ARG A 90 21.08 8.55 6.27
N THR A 91 20.27 7.90 5.42
CA THR A 91 19.16 7.04 5.82
C THR A 91 19.66 5.84 6.60
N LYS A 92 20.67 5.12 6.13
CA LYS A 92 21.23 3.95 6.81
C LYS A 92 21.82 4.32 8.17
N LYS A 93 22.50 5.47 8.24
CA LYS A 93 23.03 6.03 9.49
C LYS A 93 21.90 6.50 10.42
N ASN A 94 20.88 7.19 9.91
CA ASN A 94 19.67 7.60 10.64
C ASN A 94 18.85 6.40 11.13
N ASN A 95 18.75 5.35 10.32
CA ASN A 95 18.05 4.11 10.61
C ASN A 95 18.78 3.29 11.70
N ARG A 96 20.11 3.46 11.84
CA ARG A 96 20.89 2.92 12.97
C ARG A 96 20.54 3.59 14.30
N TYR A 97 20.10 4.86 14.29
CA TYR A 97 19.57 5.55 15.47
C TYR A 97 18.09 5.19 15.75
N GLN A 98 17.32 4.86 14.70
CA GLN A 98 15.89 4.50 14.80
C GLN A 98 15.63 3.00 15.07
N PHE A 99 16.63 2.12 14.96
CA PHE A 99 16.45 0.67 15.18
C PHE A 99 16.12 0.30 16.64
N ASN A 100 16.40 1.19 17.59
CA ASN A 100 16.01 1.05 19.00
C ASN A 100 14.63 1.64 19.33
N ILE A 101 13.91 2.25 18.37
CA ILE A 101 12.61 2.87 18.62
C ILE A 101 11.50 1.90 18.16
N LYS A 102 10.78 1.37 19.15
CA LYS A 102 9.77 0.32 19.05
C LYS A 102 8.43 0.78 18.45
N GLU A 103 8.38 1.86 17.68
CA GLU A 103 7.13 2.40 17.14
C GLU A 103 7.21 2.64 15.62
N ARG A 104 6.30 2.00 14.89
CA ARG A 104 6.09 2.15 13.43
C ARG A 104 5.96 3.63 13.02
N ASP A 105 5.43 4.48 13.90
CA ASP A 105 5.17 5.91 13.67
C ASP A 105 6.45 6.76 13.55
N SER A 106 7.49 6.47 14.32
CA SER A 106 8.74 7.25 14.30
C SER A 106 9.53 7.04 13.00
N ARG A 107 9.49 5.81 12.46
CA ARG A 107 10.07 5.52 11.13
C ARG A 107 9.36 6.29 10.03
N MET A 108 8.03 6.38 10.08
CA MET A 108 7.23 7.14 9.13
C MET A 108 7.51 8.65 9.22
N LYS A 109 7.64 9.20 10.45
CA LYS A 109 7.99 10.61 10.65
C LYS A 109 9.38 10.96 10.11
N ALA A 110 10.38 10.14 10.40
CA ALA A 110 11.74 10.34 9.89
C ALA A 110 11.82 10.21 8.36
N THR A 111 11.08 9.27 7.75
CA THR A 111 10.99 9.19 6.29
C THR A 111 10.26 10.39 5.68
N ASN A 112 9.28 10.96 6.38
CA ASN A 112 8.52 12.11 5.90
C ASN A 112 9.32 13.43 6.00
N GLU A 113 10.09 13.60 7.08
CA GLU A 113 11.06 14.70 7.21
C GLU A 113 12.16 14.57 6.16
N MET A 114 12.69 13.37 5.95
CA MET A 114 13.73 13.11 4.94
C MET A 114 13.21 13.33 3.51
N LEU A 115 11.95 12.97 3.24
CA LEU A 115 11.29 13.26 1.97
C LEU A 115 11.08 14.75 1.77
N SER A 116 10.71 15.48 2.81
CA SER A 116 10.60 16.93 2.75
C SER A 116 11.95 17.57 2.41
N TYR A 117 13.05 17.05 2.96
CA TYR A 117 14.40 17.47 2.58
C TYR A 117 14.74 17.11 1.12
N MET A 118 14.44 15.90 0.66
CA MET A 118 14.67 15.50 -0.74
C MET A 118 13.85 16.34 -1.73
N ARG A 119 12.62 16.66 -1.36
CA ARG A 119 11.67 17.45 -2.16
C ARG A 119 12.09 18.93 -2.26
N CYS A 120 12.62 19.50 -1.18
CA CYS A 120 13.02 20.91 -1.14
C CYS A 120 14.41 21.13 -1.77
N TYR A 121 15.35 20.23 -1.50
CA TYR A 121 16.74 20.40 -1.92
C TYR A 121 17.14 19.59 -3.17
N GLY A 122 16.48 18.46 -3.45
CA GLY A 122 16.86 17.57 -4.55
C GLY A 122 16.64 18.18 -5.94
N ALA A 123 15.48 18.78 -6.18
CA ALA A 123 15.15 19.41 -7.45
C ALA A 123 16.13 20.54 -7.88
N PRO A 124 16.42 21.55 -7.02
CA PRO A 124 17.40 22.58 -7.36
C PRO A 124 18.85 22.05 -7.38
N LEU A 125 19.21 21.03 -6.59
CA LEU A 125 20.54 20.41 -6.66
C LEU A 125 20.77 19.66 -7.97
N ILE A 126 19.80 18.86 -8.42
CA ILE A 126 19.92 18.12 -9.68
C ILE A 126 20.03 19.10 -10.85
N ALA A 127 19.24 20.19 -10.84
CA ALA A 127 19.33 21.23 -11.87
C ALA A 127 20.69 21.96 -11.85
N THR A 128 21.17 22.39 -10.68
CA THR A 128 22.47 23.09 -10.58
C THR A 128 23.65 22.19 -10.96
N ILE A 129 23.63 20.91 -10.61
CA ILE A 129 24.64 19.93 -11.03
C ILE A 129 24.58 19.69 -12.54
N THR A 130 23.39 19.52 -13.12
CA THR A 130 23.21 19.25 -14.55
C THR A 130 23.66 20.43 -15.40
N PHE A 131 23.22 21.65 -15.07
CA PHE A 131 23.62 22.85 -15.80
C PHE A 131 25.08 23.23 -15.50
N GLY A 132 25.55 23.07 -14.27
CA GLY A 132 26.95 23.30 -13.90
C GLY A 132 27.90 22.37 -14.65
N SER A 133 27.55 21.10 -14.80
CA SER A 133 28.30 20.13 -15.60
C SER A 133 28.29 20.49 -17.10
N ALA A 134 27.12 20.86 -17.65
CA ALA A 134 27.01 21.26 -19.05
C ALA A 134 27.89 22.48 -19.41
N VAL A 135 28.00 23.45 -18.48
CA VAL A 135 28.91 24.60 -18.62
C VAL A 135 30.37 24.18 -18.56
N LEU A 136 30.74 23.27 -17.65
CA LEU A 136 32.12 22.79 -17.47
C LEU A 136 32.63 22.02 -18.70
N PHE A 137 31.78 21.20 -19.32
CA PHE A 137 32.12 20.42 -20.52
C PHE A 137 31.95 21.19 -21.84
N ARG A 138 31.70 22.51 -21.78
CA ARG A 138 31.52 23.39 -22.95
C ARG A 138 30.48 22.89 -23.96
N PHE A 139 29.40 22.27 -23.48
CA PHE A 139 28.27 21.93 -24.34
C PHE A 139 27.56 23.22 -24.80
N PRO A 140 27.12 23.32 -26.07
CA PRO A 140 26.37 24.47 -26.56
C PRO A 140 24.99 24.51 -25.90
N LEU A 141 24.90 25.20 -24.77
CA LEU A 141 23.65 25.48 -24.06
C LEU A 141 22.83 26.51 -24.83
N SER A 142 22.08 26.05 -25.83
CA SER A 142 21.04 26.86 -26.46
C SER A 142 19.88 27.07 -25.49
N VAL A 143 19.23 28.23 -25.55
CA VAL A 143 18.01 28.53 -24.80
C VAL A 143 16.98 27.39 -24.92
N ALA A 144 16.80 26.83 -26.13
CA ALA A 144 15.91 25.70 -26.36
C ALA A 144 16.32 24.46 -25.56
N SER A 145 17.61 24.13 -25.50
CA SER A 145 18.12 22.98 -24.74
C SER A 145 17.91 23.13 -23.24
N VAL A 146 18.05 24.35 -22.71
CA VAL A 146 17.83 24.66 -21.29
C VAL A 146 16.35 24.50 -20.93
N PHE A 147 15.44 24.98 -21.77
CA PHE A 147 14.01 24.79 -21.56
C PHE A 147 13.60 23.32 -21.65
N THR A 148 14.06 22.57 -22.66
CA THR A 148 13.77 21.13 -22.80
C THR A 148 14.32 20.34 -21.61
N THR A 149 15.56 20.59 -21.20
CA THR A 149 16.18 19.93 -20.05
C THR A 149 15.46 20.25 -18.75
N THR A 150 15.08 21.51 -18.54
CA THR A 150 14.33 21.93 -17.35
C THR A 150 12.95 21.28 -17.31
N SER A 151 12.26 21.18 -18.46
CA SER A 151 10.96 20.51 -18.57
C SER A 151 11.08 19.01 -18.27
N LEU A 152 12.06 18.31 -18.84
CA LEU A 152 12.30 16.89 -18.57
C LEU A 152 12.66 16.63 -17.10
N LEU A 153 13.49 17.49 -16.49
CA LEU A 153 13.80 17.41 -15.06
C LEU A 153 12.56 17.64 -14.19
N LYS A 154 11.68 18.58 -14.56
CA LYS A 154 10.41 18.82 -13.85
C LYS A 154 9.45 17.64 -13.97
N MET A 155 9.37 17.01 -15.15
CA MET A 155 8.55 15.82 -15.34
C MET A 155 9.02 14.66 -14.45
N LEU A 156 10.33 14.48 -14.29
CA LEU A 156 10.92 13.45 -13.43
C LEU A 156 10.74 13.74 -11.92
N GLN A 157 10.57 15.01 -11.54
CA GLN A 157 10.47 15.43 -10.14
C GLN A 157 9.13 15.08 -9.47
N GLU A 158 8.03 15.12 -10.22
CA GLU A 158 6.71 14.78 -9.69
C GLU A 158 6.62 13.35 -9.15
N PRO A 159 7.04 12.32 -9.89
CA PRO A 159 7.02 10.95 -9.40
C PRO A 159 8.00 10.69 -8.25
N ILE A 160 9.19 11.29 -8.25
CA ILE A 160 10.12 11.19 -7.10
C ILE A 160 9.46 11.74 -5.83
N ARG A 161 8.66 12.80 -5.96
CA ARG A 161 7.95 13.44 -4.85
C ARG A 161 6.79 12.57 -4.35
N THR A 162 6.02 11.95 -5.24
CA THR A 162 4.86 11.12 -4.87
C THR A 162 5.24 9.70 -4.49
N PHE A 163 6.46 9.27 -4.79
CA PHE A 163 6.95 7.91 -4.55
C PHE A 163 6.80 7.45 -3.08
N PRO A 164 7.20 8.20 -2.04
CA PRO A 164 7.09 7.68 -0.69
C PRO A 164 5.66 7.67 -0.16
N GLN A 165 4.82 8.60 -0.62
CA GLN A 165 3.39 8.53 -0.32
C GLN A 165 2.80 7.23 -0.89
N SER A 166 3.27 6.83 -2.07
CA SER A 166 2.90 5.54 -2.68
C SER A 166 3.38 4.35 -1.86
N MET A 167 4.60 4.39 -1.34
CA MET A 167 5.12 3.38 -0.43
C MET A 167 4.32 3.25 0.88
N ILE A 168 3.91 4.38 1.46
CA ILE A 168 3.09 4.40 2.68
C ILE A 168 1.72 3.78 2.41
N SER A 169 1.05 4.22 1.34
CA SER A 169 -0.26 3.71 0.95
C SER A 169 -0.22 2.20 0.65
N LEU A 170 0.84 1.73 -0.02
CA LEU A 170 1.07 0.29 -0.26
C LEU A 170 1.25 -0.48 1.05
N SER A 171 2.09 0.00 1.97
CA SER A 171 2.30 -0.66 3.25
C SER A 171 1.01 -0.75 4.07
N GLN A 172 0.22 0.31 4.07
CA GLN A 172 -1.07 0.36 4.77
C GLN A 172 -2.06 -0.62 4.14
N ALA A 173 -2.17 -0.60 2.82
CA ALA A 173 -3.04 -1.50 2.08
C ALA A 173 -2.69 -2.99 2.26
N ILE A 174 -1.40 -3.35 2.34
CA ILE A 174 -0.98 -4.73 2.64
C ILE A 174 -1.48 -5.16 4.02
N ILE A 175 -1.35 -4.30 5.04
CA ILE A 175 -1.81 -4.63 6.40
C ILE A 175 -3.34 -4.71 6.43
N SER A 176 -4.04 -3.80 5.76
CA SER A 176 -5.50 -3.86 5.61
C SER A 176 -5.95 -5.13 4.89
N LEU A 177 -5.25 -5.54 3.84
CA LEU A 177 -5.55 -6.77 3.11
C LEU A 177 -5.40 -8.00 4.01
N GLU A 178 -4.34 -8.07 4.82
CA GLU A 178 -4.14 -9.16 5.78
C GLU A 178 -5.27 -9.23 6.82
N ARG A 179 -5.74 -8.07 7.31
CA ARG A 179 -6.88 -8.01 8.23
C ARG A 179 -8.17 -8.49 7.58
N LEU A 180 -8.44 -8.05 6.36
CA LEU A 180 -9.63 -8.42 5.60
C LEU A 180 -9.61 -9.90 5.21
N ASP A 181 -8.45 -10.45 4.84
CA ASP A 181 -8.28 -11.87 4.53
C ASP A 181 -8.61 -12.74 5.76
N ARG A 182 -8.09 -12.38 6.93
CA ARG A 182 -8.40 -13.06 8.19
C ARG A 182 -9.89 -12.99 8.52
N PHE A 183 -10.52 -11.84 8.31
CA PHE A 183 -11.96 -11.68 8.52
C PHE A 183 -12.79 -12.51 7.53
N MET A 184 -12.42 -12.52 6.25
CA MET A 184 -13.11 -13.28 5.20
C MET A 184 -12.92 -14.79 5.33
N THR A 185 -11.87 -15.24 6.00
CA THR A 185 -11.61 -16.67 6.26
C THR A 185 -12.13 -17.14 7.62
N SER A 186 -12.69 -16.23 8.43
CA SER A 186 -13.29 -16.59 9.72
C SER A 186 -14.51 -17.52 9.57
N LYS A 187 -14.75 -18.33 10.61
CA LYS A 187 -15.81 -19.35 10.64
C LYS A 187 -17.19 -18.73 10.37
N GLU A 188 -17.92 -19.33 9.43
CA GLU A 188 -19.31 -18.99 9.13
C GLU A 188 -20.27 -19.95 9.82
N LEU A 189 -21.51 -19.49 10.00
CA LEU A 189 -22.64 -20.33 10.38
C LEU A 189 -22.91 -21.35 9.27
N VAL A 190 -23.05 -22.62 9.67
CA VAL A 190 -23.38 -23.70 8.73
C VAL A 190 -24.87 -23.63 8.40
N ASP A 191 -25.22 -23.19 7.19
CA ASP A 191 -26.62 -23.06 6.74
C ASP A 191 -27.39 -24.41 6.77
N ASN A 192 -26.69 -25.52 6.63
CA ASN A 192 -27.27 -26.87 6.61
C ASN A 192 -27.43 -27.51 8.01
N SER A 193 -27.23 -26.74 9.09
CA SER A 193 -27.40 -27.24 10.46
C SER A 193 -28.87 -27.46 10.85
N VAL A 194 -29.80 -26.82 10.13
CA VAL A 194 -31.24 -26.97 10.35
C VAL A 194 -31.92 -27.21 9.01
N GLU A 195 -32.52 -28.39 8.84
CA GLU A 195 -33.37 -28.66 7.69
C GLU A 195 -34.69 -27.90 7.84
N ARG A 196 -34.98 -27.01 6.89
CA ARG A 196 -36.23 -26.23 6.86
C ARG A 196 -37.10 -26.76 5.73
N VAL A 197 -38.11 -27.55 6.07
CA VAL A 197 -39.11 -28.05 5.11
C VAL A 197 -40.29 -27.09 5.10
N VAL A 198 -40.61 -26.53 3.93
CA VAL A 198 -41.76 -25.62 3.75
C VAL A 198 -42.96 -26.43 3.28
N GLY A 199 -44.06 -26.40 4.04
CA GLY A 199 -45.31 -27.09 3.69
C GLY A 199 -45.54 -28.43 4.38
N CYS A 200 -45.18 -28.57 5.66
CA CYS A 200 -45.55 -29.75 6.44
C CYS A 200 -47.04 -29.72 6.83
N ASP A 201 -47.76 -30.78 6.48
CA ASP A 201 -49.14 -31.08 6.90
C ASP A 201 -49.19 -31.90 8.21
N GLY A 202 -48.03 -32.02 8.89
CA GLY A 202 -47.86 -32.78 10.13
C GLY A 202 -48.02 -31.93 11.40
N ASP A 203 -48.44 -32.56 12.50
CA ASP A 203 -48.70 -31.92 13.81
C ASP A 203 -47.42 -31.44 14.54
N THR A 204 -46.24 -31.79 14.03
CA THR A 204 -44.95 -31.43 14.66
C THR A 204 -44.28 -30.28 13.92
N ALA A 205 -44.19 -29.12 14.59
CA ALA A 205 -43.59 -27.91 14.02
C ALA A 205 -42.05 -27.90 14.04
N VAL A 206 -41.42 -28.55 15.04
CA VAL A 206 -39.96 -28.65 15.20
C VAL A 206 -39.63 -30.01 15.83
N GLU A 207 -38.71 -30.74 15.23
CA GLU A 207 -38.18 -32.01 15.78
C GLU A 207 -36.66 -31.86 16.00
N VAL A 208 -36.18 -32.25 17.18
CA VAL A 208 -34.75 -32.29 17.51
C VAL A 208 -34.43 -33.70 18.01
N LYS A 209 -33.53 -34.42 17.33
CA LYS A 209 -33.08 -35.76 17.71
C LYS A 209 -31.59 -35.73 18.02
N ASP A 210 -31.22 -36.18 19.23
CA ASP A 210 -29.83 -36.36 19.69
C ASP A 210 -28.88 -35.16 19.43
N GLY A 211 -29.40 -33.93 19.58
CA GLY A 211 -28.63 -32.71 19.33
C GLY A 211 -27.72 -32.33 20.50
N SER A 212 -26.44 -32.09 20.21
CA SER A 212 -25.48 -31.46 21.14
C SER A 212 -24.99 -30.13 20.54
N PHE A 213 -24.98 -29.07 21.35
CA PHE A 213 -24.66 -27.71 20.91
C PHE A 213 -23.69 -27.04 21.88
N SER A 214 -22.67 -26.35 21.35
CA SER A 214 -21.73 -25.56 22.14
C SER A 214 -21.63 -24.12 21.59
N TRP A 215 -21.30 -23.18 22.46
CA TRP A 215 -21.05 -21.78 22.09
C TRP A 215 -19.58 -21.51 21.76
N ASP A 216 -18.69 -22.25 22.42
CA ASP A 216 -17.27 -22.22 22.17
C ASP A 216 -16.89 -23.38 21.24
N ASP A 217 -16.06 -23.06 20.25
CA ASP A 217 -15.33 -24.06 19.51
C ASP A 217 -14.26 -24.59 20.46
N GLU A 218 -14.50 -25.73 21.12
CA GLU A 218 -13.45 -26.41 21.88
C GLU A 218 -12.25 -26.61 20.95
N ASN A 219 -11.07 -26.25 21.44
CA ASN A 219 -9.82 -26.21 20.69
C ASN A 219 -9.50 -27.58 20.04
N GLY A 220 -9.96 -27.80 18.81
CA GLY A 220 -9.41 -28.79 17.88
C GLY A 220 -9.24 -30.21 18.40
N GLU A 221 -10.15 -30.74 19.23
CA GLU A 221 -10.14 -32.17 19.50
C GLU A 221 -10.80 -32.92 18.34
N GLU A 222 -9.95 -33.55 17.53
CA GLU A 222 -10.32 -34.70 16.71
C GLU A 222 -11.06 -35.70 17.61
N VAL A 223 -12.36 -35.82 17.42
CA VAL A 223 -13.12 -36.91 18.01
C VAL A 223 -12.67 -38.19 17.31
N GLU A 224 -11.67 -38.86 17.90
CA GLU A 224 -11.38 -40.27 17.62
C GLU A 224 -12.67 -41.06 17.83
N LYS A 225 -13.17 -41.63 16.74
CA LYS A 225 -14.25 -42.61 16.79
C LYS A 225 -13.70 -43.91 17.36
N ILE A 226 -14.21 -44.32 18.52
CA ILE A 226 -14.17 -45.71 19.01
C ILE A 226 -15.11 -46.56 18.15
#